data_AF-A0A7J2VV00-F1
#
_entry.id   AF-A0A7J2VV00-F1
#
_cell.length_a   1.000
_cell.length_b   1.000
_cell.length_c   1.000
_cell.angle_alpha   90.00
_cell.angle_beta   90.00
_cell.angle_gamma   90.00
#
_symmetry.space_group_name_H-M   'P 1'
#
loop_
_entity.id
_entity.type
_entity.pdbx_description
1 polymer ?
#
loop_
_entity_poly.entity_id
_entity_poly.type
_entity_poly.pdbx_seq_one_letter_code
_entity_poly.pdbx_strand_id
1 'polypeptide(L)'
;FSSNAQPGASGELIKLLICKSNSNFCVWGAQWGYRRAITIYNSGSTALTDYQVNITLDTASLISAGKMRSDCGDIRFVDANGNLLSYWIESGCNSATTKIWVKVPNIPASSITTIYLYYGNPSATSQSNGDNTFIFFDDFNRATFADSKWTIISGSFAIDNGAAKATASGAKTKATKTFDSNVRVFYDGYWPSNGQCGIRTFLKYLDDSNYMLLFWYEYEKRWIFTLVRNGVIIINGLSSTAFNPAGSWFNVDARWDASGHLVILAKKASDSTWTTLYDITSSSIVGWDGSVGMFGMDGSCWTYYGQLERWDNYKVLKYTSPEPTASIGAEEVLSASNFVYTQSSAVSSNPSATYTCPSCQYSSNTYYGVAFSVNESVWTAFTGAKTFTCKMEASQSGSCSCTSNTQCYNPCNVNWGSYYDGYCYNSKCYDAVPGSAFGLTQSCLNGTLLNHETSSGRYANVNGRLYYCKGSDNSVSPYPFVFNLSPGSSVGNCKCNQDGSWSCPTGIIPIRGGRIKIV
;
A
#
# COMPACT_ATOMS: atom_id res chain seq x y z
N PHE A 1 -43.09 3.70 35.85
CA PHE A 1 -42.53 4.91 36.49
C PHE A 1 -41.02 4.88 36.29
N SER A 2 -40.48 6.02 35.87
CA SER A 2 -39.07 6.42 35.80
C SER A 2 -38.24 6.00 37.04
N SER A 3 -36.92 6.06 37.13
CA SER A 3 -35.78 6.52 36.33
C SER A 3 -34.55 6.11 37.15
N ASN A 4 -33.41 5.87 36.49
CA ASN A 4 -32.04 6.16 36.94
C ASN A 4 -31.04 5.05 36.55
N ALA A 5 -30.48 5.16 35.34
CA ALA A 5 -29.13 4.71 35.07
C ALA A 5 -28.42 5.84 34.31
N GLN A 6 -27.35 6.37 34.91
CA GLN A 6 -26.44 7.36 34.34
C GLN A 6 -25.75 6.83 33.06
N PRO A 7 -25.36 7.71 32.12
CA PRO A 7 -24.76 7.32 30.85
C PRO A 7 -23.29 6.91 31.04
N GLY A 8 -23.03 5.60 31.12
CA GLY A 8 -21.68 5.04 31.21
C GLY A 8 -21.18 4.55 29.86
N ALA A 9 -20.30 5.35 29.24
CA ALA A 9 -19.34 5.02 28.18
C ALA A 9 -19.72 3.89 27.19
N SER A 10 -20.13 4.28 25.98
CA SER A 10 -20.05 3.43 24.80
C SER A 10 -18.58 3.03 24.57
N GLY A 11 -18.18 1.86 25.06
CA GLY A 11 -16.82 1.37 24.90
C GLY A 11 -16.49 1.16 23.43
N GLU A 12 -15.55 1.94 22.91
CA GLU A 12 -15.00 1.76 21.57
C GLU A 12 -14.17 0.48 21.51
N LEU A 13 -14.41 -0.34 20.47
CA LEU A 13 -13.57 -1.48 20.15
C LEU A 13 -12.26 -0.96 19.55
N ILE A 14 -11.11 -1.44 20.01
CA ILE A 14 -9.81 -1.17 19.38
C ILE A 14 -9.33 -2.48 18.74
N LYS A 15 -8.98 -2.43 17.45
CA LYS A 15 -8.38 -3.56 16.72
C LYS A 15 -6.87 -3.37 16.72
N LEU A 16 -6.13 -4.24 17.41
CA LEU A 16 -4.65 -4.22 17.36
C LEU A 16 -4.14 -5.17 16.27
N LEU A 17 -3.16 -4.72 15.49
CA LEU A 17 -2.47 -5.54 14.48
C LEU A 17 -0.98 -5.62 14.83
N ILE A 18 -0.55 -6.77 15.38
CA ILE A 18 0.84 -6.97 15.83
C ILE A 18 1.60 -7.79 14.80
N CYS A 19 2.79 -7.33 14.42
CA CYS A 19 3.67 -7.99 13.47
C CYS A 19 4.94 -8.56 14.12
N LYS A 20 5.43 -9.66 13.54
CA LYS A 20 6.64 -10.34 14.01
C LYS A 20 7.95 -9.68 13.54
N SER A 21 7.90 -8.68 12.66
CA SER A 21 9.11 -8.04 12.12
C SER A 21 8.93 -6.55 11.89
N ASN A 22 10.02 -5.79 12.02
CA ASN A 22 10.08 -4.35 11.74
C ASN A 22 10.19 -4.04 10.23
N SER A 23 9.73 -4.96 9.37
CA SER A 23 9.88 -4.84 7.92
C SER A 23 8.72 -4.04 7.31
N ASN A 24 8.97 -3.30 6.23
CA ASN A 24 7.94 -2.57 5.49
C ASN A 24 6.77 -3.47 5.06
N PHE A 25 7.04 -4.76 4.89
CA PHE A 25 6.03 -5.80 4.65
C PHE A 25 4.91 -5.80 5.71
N CYS A 26 5.20 -5.44 6.95
CA CYS A 26 4.23 -5.41 8.04
C CYS A 26 3.31 -4.19 8.02
N VAL A 27 3.83 -3.01 7.65
CA VAL A 27 3.02 -1.78 7.52
C VAL A 27 2.09 -1.88 6.32
N TRP A 28 2.62 -2.32 5.18
CA TRP A 28 1.84 -2.48 3.95
C TRP A 28 0.95 -3.73 3.99
N GLY A 29 1.39 -4.84 4.57
CA GLY A 29 0.58 -6.06 4.67
C GLY A 29 -0.66 -5.94 5.58
N ALA A 30 -0.73 -4.91 6.43
CA ALA A 30 -1.86 -4.68 7.32
C ALA A 30 -3.12 -4.19 6.58
N GLN A 31 -2.92 -3.48 5.46
CA GLN A 31 -3.99 -2.76 4.75
C GLN A 31 -4.21 -3.30 3.33
N TRP A 32 -3.23 -4.02 2.79
CA TRP A 32 -3.20 -4.47 1.39
C TRP A 32 -3.30 -6.00 1.34
N GLY A 33 -4.15 -6.55 0.47
CA GLY A 33 -4.34 -7.99 0.35
C GLY A 33 -3.26 -8.70 -0.47
N TYR A 34 -2.64 -7.98 -1.42
CA TYR A 34 -1.73 -8.56 -2.39
C TYR A 34 -0.54 -7.65 -2.69
N ARG A 35 0.58 -8.27 -3.06
CA ARG A 35 1.78 -7.60 -3.55
C ARG A 35 2.41 -8.34 -4.71
N ARG A 36 3.09 -7.61 -5.59
CA ARG A 36 3.98 -8.16 -6.62
C ARG A 36 5.29 -7.40 -6.63
N ALA A 37 6.41 -8.13 -6.66
CA ALA A 37 7.72 -7.54 -6.91
C ALA A 37 7.84 -7.12 -8.37
N ILE A 38 8.45 -5.97 -8.64
CA ILE A 38 8.76 -5.50 -9.99
C ILE A 38 10.25 -5.27 -10.06
N THR A 39 10.94 -6.07 -10.85
CA THR A 39 12.38 -5.93 -11.09
C THR A 39 12.60 -5.05 -12.30
N ILE A 40 13.41 -4.01 -12.14
CA ILE A 40 13.73 -3.05 -13.19
C ILE A 40 15.22 -3.13 -13.48
N TYR A 41 15.58 -3.49 -14.71
CA TYR A 41 16.95 -3.62 -15.15
C TYR A 41 17.37 -2.43 -16.01
N ASN A 42 18.45 -1.77 -15.62
CA ASN A 42 19.11 -0.73 -16.40
C ASN A 42 20.39 -1.31 -17.01
N SER A 43 20.38 -1.50 -18.32
CA SER A 43 21.55 -1.95 -19.09
C SER A 43 22.53 -0.84 -19.44
N GLY A 44 22.19 0.42 -19.14
CA GLY A 44 23.04 1.58 -19.37
C GLY A 44 24.21 1.66 -18.38
N SER A 45 25.26 2.37 -18.79
CA SER A 45 26.49 2.58 -18.01
C SER A 45 26.38 3.66 -16.93
N THR A 46 25.23 4.35 -16.84
CA THR A 46 24.98 5.41 -15.86
C THR A 46 23.75 5.10 -15.02
N ALA A 47 23.78 5.52 -13.76
CA ALA A 47 22.64 5.38 -12.87
C ALA A 47 21.54 6.38 -13.26
N LEU A 48 20.29 5.94 -13.24
CA LEU A 48 19.14 6.78 -13.53
C LEU A 48 18.48 7.21 -12.23
N THR A 49 18.29 8.51 -12.04
CA THR A 49 17.61 9.08 -10.88
C THR A 49 16.26 9.64 -11.28
N ASP A 50 15.26 9.54 -10.39
CA ASP A 50 13.91 10.08 -10.63
C ASP A 50 13.34 9.72 -12.01
N TYR A 51 13.57 8.47 -12.44
CA TYR A 51 13.30 8.02 -13.80
C TYR A 51 11.90 7.41 -13.92
N GLN A 52 11.18 7.75 -14.98
CA GLN A 52 9.83 7.25 -15.23
C GLN A 52 9.89 5.91 -15.94
N VAL A 53 9.43 4.84 -15.29
CA VAL A 53 9.40 3.48 -15.85
C VAL A 53 7.97 3.09 -16.19
N ASN A 54 7.74 2.57 -17.39
CA ASN A 54 6.43 2.07 -17.82
C ASN A 54 6.23 0.61 -17.37
N ILE A 55 5.19 0.37 -16.59
CA ILE A 55 4.73 -0.93 -16.14
C ILE A 55 3.43 -1.28 -16.87
N THR A 56 3.38 -2.48 -17.45
CA THR A 56 2.16 -3.01 -18.08
C THR A 56 1.56 -4.09 -17.19
N LEU A 57 0.32 -3.87 -16.74
CA LEU A 57 -0.38 -4.76 -15.81
C LEU A 57 -1.71 -5.21 -16.38
N ASP A 58 -2.01 -6.51 -16.25
CA ASP A 58 -3.35 -7.05 -16.50
C ASP A 58 -4.25 -6.77 -15.29
N THR A 59 -4.91 -5.62 -15.29
CA THR A 59 -5.85 -5.25 -14.22
C THR A 59 -7.21 -5.91 -14.42
N ALA A 60 -7.59 -6.28 -15.65
CA ALA A 60 -8.84 -6.95 -15.96
C ALA A 60 -8.95 -8.31 -15.25
N SER A 61 -7.88 -9.10 -15.28
CA SER A 61 -7.84 -10.39 -14.57
C SER A 61 -7.88 -10.21 -13.04
N LEU A 62 -7.24 -9.16 -12.51
CA LEU A 62 -7.26 -8.88 -11.06
C LEU A 62 -8.64 -8.40 -10.57
N ILE A 63 -9.31 -7.57 -11.37
CA ILE A 63 -10.64 -7.04 -11.06
C ILE A 63 -11.70 -8.14 -11.17
N SER A 64 -11.68 -8.94 -12.24
CA SER A 64 -12.60 -10.07 -12.41
C SER A 64 -12.44 -11.13 -11.31
N ALA A 65 -11.24 -11.29 -10.76
CA ALA A 65 -10.97 -12.13 -9.59
C ALA A 65 -11.35 -11.49 -8.24
N GLY A 66 -11.88 -10.26 -8.22
CA GLY A 66 -12.27 -9.54 -7.00
C GLY A 66 -11.09 -9.08 -6.13
N LYS A 67 -9.87 -9.04 -6.69
CA LYS A 67 -8.63 -8.69 -5.96
C LYS A 67 -8.26 -7.21 -6.05
N MET A 68 -8.86 -6.47 -6.97
CA MET A 68 -8.59 -5.06 -7.25
C MET A 68 -9.92 -4.35 -7.50
N ARG A 69 -10.00 -3.07 -7.16
CA ARG A 69 -11.18 -2.26 -7.46
C ARG A 69 -11.33 -2.01 -8.95
N SER A 70 -12.56 -1.85 -9.40
CA SER A 70 -12.91 -1.58 -10.80
C SER A 70 -12.32 -0.28 -11.36
N ASP A 71 -11.88 0.64 -10.50
CA ASP A 71 -11.26 1.91 -10.85
C ASP A 71 -9.74 1.93 -10.63
N CYS A 72 -9.14 0.80 -10.21
CA CYS A 72 -7.71 0.68 -9.92
C CYS A 72 -7.22 1.67 -8.83
N GLY A 73 -8.14 2.25 -8.06
CA GLY A 73 -7.82 3.24 -7.03
C GLY A 73 -7.05 2.65 -5.85
N ASP A 74 -7.09 1.33 -5.71
CA ASP A 74 -6.30 0.55 -4.77
C ASP A 74 -5.00 0.02 -5.40
N ILE A 75 -4.21 0.89 -5.99
CA ILE A 75 -2.84 0.60 -6.40
C ILE A 75 -1.86 1.48 -5.62
N ARG A 76 -0.77 0.90 -5.12
CA ARG A 76 0.40 1.63 -4.62
C ARG A 76 1.69 1.03 -5.15
N PHE A 77 2.65 1.90 -5.42
CA PHE A 77 4.02 1.52 -5.69
C PHE A 77 4.91 1.99 -4.54
N VAL A 78 5.80 1.12 -4.09
CA VAL A 78 6.80 1.45 -3.07
C VAL A 78 8.17 0.93 -3.44
N ASP A 79 9.22 1.59 -2.96
CA ASP A 79 10.58 1.09 -3.08
C ASP A 79 10.87 -0.06 -2.09
N ALA A 80 12.08 -0.60 -2.12
CA ALA A 80 12.52 -1.64 -1.19
C ALA A 80 12.52 -1.20 0.29
N ASN A 81 12.61 0.10 0.52
CA ASN A 81 12.57 0.72 1.84
C ASN A 81 11.15 1.12 2.28
N GLY A 82 10.12 0.75 1.51
CA GLY A 82 8.72 0.99 1.84
C GLY A 82 8.24 2.42 1.59
N ASN A 83 9.05 3.26 0.94
CA ASN A 83 8.68 4.62 0.59
C ASN A 83 7.70 4.63 -0.59
N LEU A 84 6.67 5.45 -0.50
CA LEU A 84 5.70 5.66 -1.58
C LEU A 84 6.36 6.26 -2.84
N LEU A 85 6.03 5.68 -3.99
CA LEU A 85 6.46 6.18 -5.30
C LEU A 85 5.28 6.83 -6.03
N SER A 86 5.55 7.97 -6.66
CA SER A 86 4.56 8.64 -7.51
C SER A 86 4.32 7.82 -8.77
N TYR A 87 3.05 7.67 -9.16
CA TYR A 87 2.67 6.93 -10.35
C TYR A 87 1.53 7.63 -11.11
N TRP A 88 1.40 7.30 -12.39
CA TRP A 88 0.31 7.74 -13.24
C TRP A 88 -0.24 6.56 -14.05
N ILE A 89 -1.54 6.32 -13.95
CA ILE A 89 -2.27 5.38 -14.80
C ILE A 89 -2.57 6.14 -16.11
N GLU A 90 -1.81 5.85 -17.16
CA GLU A 90 -1.92 6.56 -18.44
C GLU A 90 -3.21 6.23 -19.17
N SER A 91 -3.53 4.94 -19.26
CA SER A 91 -4.71 4.49 -19.97
C SER A 91 -5.19 3.17 -19.41
N GLY A 92 -6.50 3.08 -19.29
CA GLY A 92 -7.19 1.91 -18.81
C GLY A 92 -7.09 1.73 -17.30
N CYS A 93 -8.23 1.45 -16.71
CA CYS A 93 -8.33 0.43 -15.69
C CYS A 93 -9.18 -0.70 -16.31
N ASN A 94 -9.17 -1.90 -15.73
CA ASN A 94 -9.90 -3.04 -16.27
C ASN A 94 -9.46 -3.41 -17.70
N SER A 95 -8.15 -3.40 -17.94
CA SER A 95 -7.52 -3.78 -19.22
C SER A 95 -6.38 -4.77 -18.99
N ALA A 96 -6.22 -5.71 -19.92
CA ALA A 96 -5.12 -6.68 -19.94
C ALA A 96 -3.74 -6.03 -20.12
N THR A 97 -3.70 -4.77 -20.59
CA THR A 97 -2.47 -4.05 -20.93
C THR A 97 -2.42 -2.65 -20.30
N THR A 98 -3.00 -2.49 -19.11
CA THR A 98 -3.04 -1.22 -18.37
C THR A 98 -1.63 -0.63 -18.24
N LYS A 99 -1.43 0.59 -18.74
CA LYS A 99 -0.13 1.28 -18.75
C LYS A 99 -0.01 2.18 -17.53
N ILE A 100 0.99 1.92 -16.70
CA ILE A 100 1.23 2.67 -15.46
C ILE A 100 2.67 3.16 -15.46
N TRP A 101 2.86 4.46 -15.37
CA TRP A 101 4.18 5.06 -15.22
C TRP A 101 4.52 5.23 -13.74
N VAL A 102 5.71 4.82 -13.34
CA VAL A 102 6.18 4.93 -11.96
C VAL A 102 7.49 5.70 -11.93
N LYS A 103 7.56 6.73 -11.08
CA LYS A 103 8.79 7.50 -10.87
C LYS A 103 9.67 6.78 -9.86
N VAL A 104 10.79 6.23 -10.33
CA VAL A 104 11.73 5.44 -9.52
C VAL A 104 12.92 6.31 -9.12
N PRO A 105 13.21 6.48 -7.82
CA PRO A 105 14.23 7.42 -7.35
C PRO A 105 15.65 7.08 -7.80
N ASN A 106 15.99 5.79 -7.88
CA ASN A 106 17.31 5.33 -8.28
C ASN A 106 17.24 3.95 -8.96
N ILE A 107 17.81 3.86 -10.16
CA ILE A 107 18.03 2.61 -10.90
C ILE A 107 19.53 2.55 -11.22
N PRO A 108 20.32 1.73 -10.49
CA PRO A 108 21.78 1.72 -10.66
C PRO A 108 22.21 1.28 -12.07
N ALA A 109 23.36 1.78 -12.51
CA ALA A 109 23.97 1.40 -13.79
C ALA A 109 24.24 -0.11 -13.85
N SER A 110 24.02 -0.72 -15.01
CA SER A 110 24.29 -2.15 -15.28
C SER A 110 23.75 -3.08 -14.18
N SER A 111 22.59 -2.75 -13.61
CA SER A 111 22.08 -3.43 -12.41
C SER A 111 20.55 -3.41 -12.35
N ILE A 112 20.03 -4.08 -11.32
CA ILE A 112 18.60 -4.26 -11.07
C ILE A 112 18.21 -3.48 -9.81
N THR A 113 17.09 -2.78 -9.87
CA THR A 113 16.38 -2.30 -8.67
C THR A 113 15.03 -3.01 -8.56
N THR A 114 14.51 -3.14 -7.35
CA THR A 114 13.20 -3.75 -7.11
C THR A 114 12.28 -2.74 -6.45
N ILE A 115 11.10 -2.58 -7.04
CA ILE A 115 9.97 -1.88 -6.44
C ILE A 115 8.84 -2.89 -6.22
N TYR A 116 7.79 -2.47 -5.51
CA TYR A 116 6.67 -3.35 -5.19
C TYR A 116 5.35 -2.68 -5.52
N LEU A 117 4.51 -3.42 -6.23
CA LEU A 117 3.10 -3.08 -6.46
C LEU A 117 2.27 -3.71 -5.34
N TYR A 118 1.47 -2.91 -4.64
CA TYR A 118 0.47 -3.33 -3.66
C TYR A 118 -0.94 -3.03 -4.17
N TYR A 119 -1.88 -3.95 -3.93
CA TYR A 119 -3.29 -3.81 -4.31
C TYR A 119 -4.22 -4.68 -3.44
N GLY A 120 -5.54 -4.55 -3.63
CA GLY A 120 -6.55 -5.26 -2.84
C GLY A 120 -6.86 -4.57 -1.51
N ASN A 121 -6.87 -3.24 -1.51
CA ASN A 121 -7.35 -2.43 -0.40
C ASN A 121 -8.60 -1.65 -0.84
N PRO A 122 -9.82 -2.19 -0.62
CA PRO A 122 -11.05 -1.55 -1.07
C PRO A 122 -11.25 -0.12 -0.54
N SER A 123 -10.68 0.19 0.63
CA SER A 123 -10.79 1.50 1.27
C SER A 123 -9.80 2.56 0.75
N ALA A 124 -8.83 2.17 -0.07
CA ALA A 124 -7.83 3.10 -0.59
C ALA A 124 -8.41 4.07 -1.62
N THR A 125 -8.02 5.34 -1.56
CA THR A 125 -8.30 6.30 -2.64
C THR A 125 -7.19 6.24 -3.70
N SER A 126 -7.49 6.61 -4.94
CA SER A 126 -6.45 6.69 -5.98
C SER A 126 -5.38 7.74 -5.61
N GLN A 127 -4.11 7.41 -5.86
CA GLN A 127 -2.98 8.34 -5.74
C GLN A 127 -2.29 8.56 -7.09
N SER A 128 -2.94 8.17 -8.19
CA SER A 128 -2.45 8.42 -9.55
C SER A 128 -2.33 9.93 -9.79
N ASN A 129 -1.13 10.42 -10.09
CA ASN A 129 -0.86 11.83 -10.32
C ASN A 129 0.28 12.03 -11.34
N GLY A 130 -0.05 12.50 -12.55
CA GLY A 130 0.94 12.75 -13.61
C GLY A 130 1.92 13.88 -13.29
N ASP A 131 1.47 14.93 -12.60
CA ASP A 131 2.31 16.07 -12.20
C ASP A 131 3.49 15.68 -11.30
N ASN A 132 3.29 14.73 -10.39
CA ASN A 132 4.34 14.22 -9.51
C ASN A 132 5.20 13.13 -10.18
N THR A 133 4.70 12.48 -11.23
CA THR A 133 5.38 11.38 -11.92
C THR A 133 6.34 11.86 -13.00
N PHE A 134 5.94 12.83 -13.84
CA PHE A 134 6.70 13.25 -15.01
C PHE A 134 7.51 14.54 -14.78
N ILE A 135 8.43 14.85 -15.69
CA ILE A 135 9.16 16.14 -15.67
C ILE A 135 8.18 17.28 -15.92
N PHE A 136 7.27 17.08 -16.87
CA PHE A 136 6.16 17.98 -17.18
C PHE A 136 4.95 17.14 -17.58
N PHE A 137 3.75 17.55 -17.17
CA PHE A 137 2.51 16.83 -17.45
C PHE A 137 1.33 17.79 -17.54
N ASP A 138 0.48 17.59 -18.53
CA ASP A 138 -0.83 18.22 -18.62
C ASP A 138 -1.81 17.30 -19.36
N ASP A 139 -2.88 16.91 -18.67
CA ASP A 139 -4.02 16.17 -19.22
C ASP A 139 -5.20 17.09 -19.57
N PHE A 140 -5.01 18.41 -19.41
CA PHE A 140 -5.97 19.45 -19.79
C PHE A 140 -7.39 19.27 -19.22
N ASN A 141 -7.55 18.48 -18.14
CA ASN A 141 -8.82 18.20 -17.47
C ASN A 141 -9.22 19.34 -16.53
N ARG A 142 -9.43 20.53 -17.11
CA ARG A 142 -9.79 21.77 -16.42
C ARG A 142 -10.72 22.65 -17.25
N ALA A 143 -11.30 23.68 -16.64
CA ALA A 143 -12.28 24.54 -17.31
C ALA A 143 -11.66 25.54 -18.31
N THR A 144 -10.44 26.01 -18.06
CA THR A 144 -9.80 27.06 -18.85
C THR A 144 -8.36 26.71 -19.18
N PHE A 145 -7.86 27.20 -20.32
CA PHE A 145 -6.50 26.91 -20.75
C PHE A 145 -5.46 27.53 -19.82
N ALA A 146 -5.70 28.79 -19.41
CA ALA A 146 -4.78 29.56 -18.59
C ALA A 146 -4.52 28.86 -17.24
N ASP A 147 -3.27 28.49 -17.02
CA ASP A 147 -2.75 27.96 -15.77
C ASP A 147 -1.26 28.33 -15.61
N SER A 148 -0.59 27.80 -14.59
CA SER A 148 0.84 28.03 -14.34
C SER A 148 1.78 27.14 -15.15
N LYS A 149 1.27 26.20 -15.96
CA LYS A 149 2.07 25.23 -16.74
C LYS A 149 2.45 25.78 -18.10
N TRP A 150 1.62 26.66 -18.68
CA TRP A 150 1.82 27.20 -20.02
C TRP A 150 1.89 28.72 -20.05
N THR A 151 2.84 29.24 -20.83
CA THR A 151 2.86 30.65 -21.26
C THR A 151 2.33 30.75 -22.68
N ILE A 152 1.30 31.56 -22.88
CA ILE A 152 0.83 31.95 -24.20
C ILE A 152 1.80 33.00 -24.75
N ILE A 153 2.43 32.69 -25.88
CA ILE A 153 3.37 33.57 -26.57
C ILE A 153 2.62 34.49 -27.55
N SER A 154 1.65 33.92 -28.27
CA SER A 154 0.80 34.66 -29.21
C SER A 154 -0.55 33.94 -29.37
N GLY A 155 -1.56 34.68 -29.82
CA GLY A 155 -2.90 34.14 -30.07
C GLY A 155 -3.64 33.75 -28.79
N SER A 156 -4.53 32.76 -28.90
CA SER A 156 -5.37 32.28 -27.79
C SER A 156 -5.56 30.77 -27.86
N PHE A 157 -5.76 30.18 -26.69
CA PHE A 157 -6.06 28.76 -26.50
C PHE A 157 -7.25 28.60 -25.55
N ALA A 158 -8.00 27.53 -25.74
CA ALA A 158 -9.10 27.11 -24.90
C ALA A 158 -8.96 25.63 -24.53
N ILE A 159 -9.78 25.18 -23.57
CA ILE A 159 -10.01 23.75 -23.33
C ILE A 159 -11.27 23.36 -24.08
N ASP A 160 -11.21 22.25 -24.82
CA ASP A 160 -12.32 21.70 -25.59
C ASP A 160 -12.37 20.19 -25.35
N ASN A 161 -13.39 19.73 -24.62
CA ASN A 161 -13.56 18.35 -24.20
C ASN A 161 -12.31 17.72 -23.56
N GLY A 162 -11.70 18.43 -22.60
CA GLY A 162 -10.52 17.95 -21.88
C GLY A 162 -9.21 18.04 -22.68
N ALA A 163 -9.19 18.69 -23.84
CA ALA A 163 -7.98 18.89 -24.62
C ALA A 163 -7.67 20.38 -24.84
N ALA A 164 -6.39 20.74 -24.92
CA ALA A 164 -5.98 22.07 -25.35
C ALA A 164 -6.29 22.26 -26.83
N LYS A 165 -6.82 23.45 -27.16
CA LYS A 165 -7.24 23.82 -28.50
C LYS A 165 -6.81 25.24 -28.81
N ALA A 166 -6.13 25.41 -29.94
CA ALA A 166 -5.87 26.75 -30.46
C ALA A 166 -7.17 27.39 -30.97
N THR A 167 -7.39 28.66 -30.65
CA THR A 167 -8.60 29.41 -31.06
C THR A 167 -8.32 30.49 -32.10
N ALA A 168 -7.06 30.70 -32.46
CA ALA A 168 -6.63 31.66 -33.48
C ALA A 168 -5.47 31.11 -34.32
N SER A 169 -5.33 31.59 -35.56
CA SER A 169 -4.12 31.36 -36.37
C SER A 169 -2.92 31.93 -35.65
N GLY A 170 -1.76 31.27 -35.75
CA GLY A 170 -0.55 31.82 -35.19
C GLY A 170 -0.47 31.68 -33.66
N ALA A 171 -1.37 30.93 -33.04
CA ALA A 171 -1.40 30.77 -31.59
C ALA A 171 -0.23 29.89 -31.15
N LYS A 172 0.63 30.41 -30.27
CA LYS A 172 1.82 29.71 -29.78
C LYS A 172 1.78 29.64 -28.27
N THR A 173 2.14 28.49 -27.72
CA THR A 173 2.46 28.35 -26.30
C THR A 173 3.84 27.76 -26.10
N LYS A 174 4.36 27.94 -24.89
CA LYS A 174 5.47 27.14 -24.38
C LYS A 174 5.18 26.73 -22.93
N ALA A 175 5.65 25.54 -22.55
CA ALA A 175 5.65 25.11 -21.16
C ALA A 175 6.56 26.03 -20.33
N THR A 176 6.24 26.21 -19.05
CA THR A 176 7.07 26.99 -18.11
C THR A 176 8.36 26.29 -17.73
N LYS A 177 8.47 24.97 -18.02
CA LYS A 177 9.70 24.20 -17.85
C LYS A 177 10.49 24.16 -19.16
N THR A 178 11.81 24.27 -19.05
CA THR A 178 12.77 24.05 -20.12
C THR A 178 13.52 22.74 -19.90
N PHE A 179 14.08 22.21 -20.97
CA PHE A 179 14.88 21.00 -20.96
C PHE A 179 15.87 21.01 -22.13
N ASP A 180 17.02 20.38 -21.96
CA ASP A 180 18.06 20.28 -22.98
C ASP A 180 18.00 18.92 -23.70
N SER A 181 18.56 17.86 -23.11
CA SER A 181 18.75 16.57 -23.77
C SER A 181 18.37 15.41 -22.85
N ASN A 182 18.35 14.19 -23.41
CA ASN A 182 17.90 12.97 -22.70
C ASN A 182 16.42 13.09 -22.28
N VAL A 183 15.61 13.53 -23.23
CA VAL A 183 14.19 13.85 -23.04
C VAL A 183 13.35 13.08 -24.04
N ARG A 184 12.17 12.66 -23.58
CA ARG A 184 11.11 12.12 -24.41
C ARG A 184 9.84 12.92 -24.18
N VAL A 185 9.25 13.36 -25.27
CA VAL A 185 8.00 14.11 -25.35
C VAL A 185 6.95 13.20 -25.95
N PHE A 186 5.82 13.10 -25.26
CA PHE A 186 4.68 12.34 -25.71
C PHE A 186 3.43 13.20 -25.61
N TYR A 187 2.58 13.15 -26.62
CA TYR A 187 1.29 13.81 -26.60
C TYR A 187 0.29 13.11 -27.52
N ASP A 188 -0.99 13.34 -27.25
CA ASP A 188 -2.09 12.95 -28.11
C ASP A 188 -2.47 14.16 -28.94
N GLY A 189 -2.51 13.99 -30.26
CA GLY A 189 -2.88 15.04 -31.20
C GLY A 189 -4.19 14.72 -31.92
N TYR A 190 -4.92 15.76 -32.28
CA TYR A 190 -6.07 15.64 -33.17
C TYR A 190 -5.99 16.71 -34.26
N TRP A 191 -6.18 16.28 -35.51
CA TRP A 191 -6.27 17.18 -36.65
C TRP A 191 -7.52 16.89 -37.49
N PRO A 192 -8.44 17.85 -37.68
CA PRO A 192 -9.74 17.62 -38.33
C PRO A 192 -9.71 17.43 -39.86
N SER A 193 -8.55 17.27 -40.50
CA SER A 193 -8.37 16.82 -41.90
C SER A 193 -8.84 17.75 -43.03
N ASN A 194 -8.64 19.05 -42.89
CA ASN A 194 -9.30 20.04 -43.76
C ASN A 194 -8.43 21.28 -44.04
N GLY A 195 -7.11 21.07 -44.16
CA GLY A 195 -6.13 22.11 -44.44
C GLY A 195 -4.89 21.63 -45.21
N GLN A 196 -4.12 22.58 -45.77
CA GLN A 196 -2.81 22.40 -46.41
C GLN A 196 -1.68 21.97 -45.45
N CYS A 197 -1.78 22.40 -44.19
CA CYS A 197 -0.86 22.03 -43.12
C CYS A 197 -1.69 21.52 -41.94
N GLY A 198 -1.26 20.43 -41.31
CA GLY A 198 -1.87 19.91 -40.10
C GLY A 198 -1.17 20.39 -38.83
N ILE A 199 -1.54 19.73 -37.73
CA ILE A 199 -1.08 19.97 -36.37
C ILE A 199 0.42 20.27 -36.29
N ARG A 200 0.77 21.32 -35.54
CA ARG A 200 2.17 21.71 -35.29
C ARG A 200 2.51 21.73 -33.82
N THR A 201 3.63 21.11 -33.50
CA THR A 201 4.08 20.96 -32.11
C THR A 201 5.54 21.34 -32.00
N PHE A 202 5.83 22.25 -31.08
CA PHE A 202 7.20 22.52 -30.69
C PHE A 202 7.71 21.38 -29.80
N LEU A 203 8.68 20.63 -30.31
CA LEU A 203 9.44 19.66 -29.52
C LEU A 203 10.44 20.39 -28.60
N LYS A 204 10.95 21.52 -29.10
CA LYS A 204 11.67 22.55 -28.32
C LYS A 204 11.33 23.92 -28.87
N TYR A 205 11.15 24.89 -27.99
CA TYR A 205 10.94 26.29 -28.31
C TYR A 205 11.59 27.15 -27.24
N LEU A 206 12.58 27.94 -27.64
CA LEU A 206 13.16 28.99 -26.80
C LEU A 206 12.52 30.33 -27.18
N ASP A 207 12.55 30.64 -28.47
CA ASP A 207 12.02 31.83 -29.11
C ASP A 207 11.77 31.59 -30.62
N ASP A 208 11.30 32.60 -31.34
CA ASP A 208 11.00 32.52 -32.78
C ASP A 208 12.24 32.36 -33.68
N SER A 209 13.45 32.49 -33.12
CA SER A 209 14.73 32.24 -33.81
C SER A 209 15.35 30.90 -33.44
N ASN A 210 14.82 30.18 -32.44
CA ASN A 210 15.40 28.96 -31.89
C ASN A 210 14.31 27.94 -31.50
N TYR A 211 14.03 26.99 -32.40
CA TYR A 211 12.99 25.98 -32.18
C TYR A 211 13.20 24.69 -32.98
N MET A 212 12.62 23.61 -32.46
CA MET A 212 12.34 22.35 -33.15
C MET A 212 10.84 22.20 -33.31
N LEU A 213 10.37 22.15 -34.56
CA LEU A 213 8.96 22.05 -34.91
C LEU A 213 8.70 20.76 -35.68
N LEU A 214 7.67 20.02 -35.26
CA LEU A 214 7.11 18.90 -36.01
C LEU A 214 5.73 19.31 -36.52
N PHE A 215 5.45 19.12 -37.81
CA PHE A 215 4.11 19.34 -38.35
C PHE A 215 3.77 18.42 -39.51
N TRP A 216 2.47 18.23 -39.76
CA TRP A 216 1.97 17.51 -40.95
C TRP A 216 1.87 18.45 -42.15
N TYR A 217 2.35 18.01 -43.31
CA TYR A 217 2.24 18.74 -44.57
C TYR A 217 1.42 17.95 -45.58
N GLU A 218 0.21 18.45 -45.87
CA GLU A 218 -0.80 17.71 -46.65
C GLU A 218 -0.40 17.55 -48.11
N TYR A 219 0.27 18.56 -48.69
CA TYR A 219 0.67 18.52 -50.11
C TYR A 219 1.59 17.33 -50.41
N GLU A 220 2.59 17.10 -49.56
CA GLU A 220 3.52 15.97 -49.69
C GLU A 220 3.00 14.68 -49.02
N LYS A 221 1.93 14.79 -48.21
CA LYS A 221 1.42 13.72 -47.35
C LYS A 221 2.52 13.13 -46.45
N ARG A 222 3.33 14.02 -45.87
CA ARG A 222 4.45 13.68 -44.99
C ARG A 222 4.48 14.60 -43.78
N TRP A 223 5.13 14.14 -42.73
CA TRP A 223 5.54 15.03 -41.66
C TRP A 223 6.77 15.82 -42.07
N ILE A 224 6.91 17.03 -41.54
CA ILE A 224 8.09 17.86 -41.65
C ILE A 224 8.62 18.11 -40.25
N PHE A 225 9.91 17.86 -40.08
CA PHE A 225 10.69 18.28 -38.94
C PHE A 225 11.56 19.47 -39.35
N THR A 226 11.45 20.56 -38.60
CA THR A 226 12.23 21.77 -38.82
C THR A 226 13.02 22.10 -37.56
N LEU A 227 14.33 22.32 -37.71
CA LEU A 227 15.20 22.89 -36.69
C LEU A 227 15.68 24.27 -37.16
N VAL A 228 15.42 25.29 -36.35
CA VAL A 228 15.90 26.66 -36.56
C VAL A 228 16.83 27.05 -35.42
N ARG A 229 17.96 27.67 -35.74
CA ARG A 229 18.92 28.24 -34.78
C ARG A 229 19.34 29.63 -35.24
N ASN A 230 19.27 30.60 -34.35
CA ASN A 230 19.59 32.01 -34.64
C ASN A 230 18.91 32.53 -35.93
N GLY A 231 17.66 32.12 -36.17
CA GLY A 231 16.88 32.51 -37.35
C GLY A 231 17.25 31.77 -38.64
N VAL A 232 18.19 30.83 -38.61
CA VAL A 232 18.62 30.02 -39.76
C VAL A 232 18.00 28.63 -39.68
N ILE A 233 17.38 28.19 -40.77
CA ILE A 233 16.91 26.80 -40.91
C ILE A 233 18.12 25.88 -41.05
N ILE A 234 18.32 25.01 -40.08
CA ILE A 234 19.43 24.05 -40.04
C ILE A 234 19.00 22.69 -40.60
N ILE A 235 17.80 22.24 -40.23
CA ILE A 235 17.20 21.01 -40.72
C ILE A 235 15.80 21.34 -41.18
N ASN A 236 15.45 20.92 -42.38
CA ASN A 236 14.09 20.87 -42.89
C ASN A 236 13.99 19.67 -43.81
N GLY A 237 13.21 18.67 -43.41
CA GLY A 237 13.13 17.42 -44.15
C GLY A 237 11.80 16.72 -43.97
N LEU A 238 11.36 16.03 -45.02
CA LEU A 238 10.16 15.19 -45.01
C LEU A 238 10.44 13.88 -44.28
N SER A 239 9.42 13.33 -43.61
CA SER A 239 9.52 12.03 -42.94
C SER A 239 9.72 10.90 -43.95
N SER A 240 10.51 9.89 -43.56
CA SER A 240 10.83 8.75 -44.43
C SER A 240 9.61 7.89 -44.76
N THR A 241 8.64 7.84 -43.84
CA THR A 241 7.36 7.13 -43.99
C THR A 241 6.19 8.10 -43.97
N ALA A 242 5.07 7.69 -44.60
CA ALA A 242 3.84 8.46 -44.60
C ALA A 242 2.96 7.98 -43.44
N PHE A 243 2.52 8.89 -42.59
CA PHE A 243 1.55 8.64 -41.53
C PHE A 243 0.53 9.77 -41.54
N ASN A 244 -0.69 9.51 -41.99
CA ASN A 244 -1.71 10.55 -42.09
C ASN A 244 -2.51 10.69 -40.77
N PRO A 245 -2.40 11.83 -40.06
CA PRO A 245 -3.11 12.07 -38.80
C PRO A 245 -4.58 12.51 -38.98
N ALA A 246 -5.03 12.75 -40.22
CA ALA A 246 -6.35 13.28 -40.57
C ALA A 246 -7.52 12.56 -39.89
N GLY A 247 -8.40 13.36 -39.26
CA GLY A 247 -9.75 12.99 -38.84
C GLY A 247 -9.81 12.09 -37.62
N SER A 248 -8.68 11.81 -36.98
CA SER A 248 -8.58 10.88 -35.85
C SER A 248 -7.59 11.37 -34.81
N TRP A 249 -7.78 10.95 -33.56
CA TRP A 249 -6.74 11.09 -32.54
C TRP A 249 -5.55 10.18 -32.87
N PHE A 250 -4.36 10.69 -32.66
CA PHE A 250 -3.09 9.99 -32.86
C PHE A 250 -2.14 10.30 -31.72
N ASN A 251 -1.18 9.42 -31.48
CA ASN A 251 -0.13 9.62 -30.49
C ASN A 251 1.17 9.98 -31.21
N VAL A 252 1.98 10.84 -30.59
CA VAL A 252 3.35 11.12 -31.00
C VAL A 252 4.30 10.84 -29.85
N ASP A 253 5.44 10.23 -30.18
CA ASP A 253 6.54 9.96 -29.26
C ASP A 253 7.83 10.46 -29.91
N ALA A 254 8.34 11.59 -29.42
CA ALA A 254 9.56 12.21 -29.89
C ALA A 254 10.61 12.16 -28.77
N ARG A 255 11.78 11.59 -29.05
CA ARG A 255 12.84 11.40 -28.05
C ARG A 255 14.20 11.77 -28.63
N TRP A 256 15.01 12.44 -27.82
CA TRP A 256 16.38 12.76 -28.18
C TRP A 256 17.33 12.70 -27.00
N ASP A 257 18.59 12.36 -27.30
CA ASP A 257 19.64 12.21 -26.30
C ASP A 257 20.77 13.24 -26.45
N ALA A 258 21.72 13.20 -25.53
CA ALA A 258 22.86 14.11 -25.52
C ALA A 258 23.84 13.93 -26.70
N SER A 259 23.72 12.83 -27.47
CA SER A 259 24.49 12.63 -28.70
C SER A 259 23.86 13.32 -29.91
N GLY A 260 22.63 13.81 -29.77
CA GLY A 260 21.84 14.38 -30.86
C GLY A 260 21.12 13.32 -31.70
N HIS A 261 21.01 12.09 -31.20
CA HIS A 261 20.13 11.08 -31.78
C HIS A 261 18.68 11.47 -31.48
N LEU A 262 17.86 11.61 -32.52
CA LEU A 262 16.45 11.96 -32.48
C LEU A 262 15.64 10.87 -33.16
N VAL A 263 14.64 10.36 -32.46
CA VAL A 263 13.64 9.45 -32.99
C VAL A 263 12.25 10.06 -32.80
N ILE A 264 11.44 10.08 -33.85
CA ILE A 264 10.04 10.51 -33.81
C ILE A 264 9.18 9.39 -34.35
N LEU A 265 8.24 8.94 -33.53
CA LEU A 265 7.26 7.90 -33.82
C LEU A 265 5.85 8.49 -33.76
N ALA A 266 4.95 7.98 -34.59
CA ALA A 266 3.53 8.29 -34.51
C ALA A 266 2.67 7.06 -34.78
N LYS A 267 1.45 7.05 -34.25
CA LYS A 267 0.43 6.04 -34.54
C LYS A 267 -0.97 6.59 -34.33
N LYS A 268 -1.99 6.06 -35.00
CA LYS A 268 -3.36 6.41 -34.61
C LYS A 268 -3.69 5.77 -33.27
N ALA A 269 -4.62 6.36 -32.53
CA ALA A 269 -5.08 5.79 -31.27
C ALA A 269 -5.67 4.37 -31.46
N SER A 270 -6.25 4.09 -32.63
CA SER A 270 -6.75 2.76 -33.03
C SER A 270 -5.66 1.73 -33.31
N ASP A 271 -4.42 2.17 -33.55
CA ASP A 271 -3.36 1.32 -34.08
C ASP A 271 -2.53 0.74 -32.92
N SER A 272 -2.13 -0.52 -33.08
CA SER A 272 -1.27 -1.22 -32.13
C SER A 272 0.22 -0.97 -32.40
N THR A 273 0.58 -0.56 -33.61
CA THR A 273 1.97 -0.39 -34.06
C THR A 273 2.36 1.08 -34.23
N TRP A 274 3.61 1.38 -33.91
CA TRP A 274 4.20 2.70 -34.12
C TRP A 274 4.85 2.78 -35.51
N THR A 275 4.71 3.94 -36.15
CA THR A 275 5.38 4.29 -37.41
C THR A 275 6.55 5.24 -37.12
N THR A 276 7.75 4.88 -37.55
CA THR A 276 8.93 5.76 -37.45
C THR A 276 8.89 6.84 -38.52
N LEU A 277 8.75 8.10 -38.09
CA LEU A 277 8.77 9.28 -38.95
C LEU A 277 10.20 9.76 -39.20
N TYR A 278 11.00 9.81 -38.12
CA TYR A 278 12.40 10.21 -38.14
C TYR A 278 13.22 9.31 -37.22
N ASP A 279 14.43 9.01 -37.67
CA ASP A 279 15.51 8.37 -36.90
C ASP A 279 16.81 8.93 -37.46
N ILE A 280 17.30 10.00 -36.83
CA ILE A 280 18.43 10.80 -37.34
C ILE A 280 19.38 11.14 -36.20
N THR A 281 20.64 11.36 -36.54
CA THR A 281 21.64 11.88 -35.59
C THR A 281 22.23 13.16 -36.15
N SER A 282 22.18 14.25 -35.38
CA SER A 282 22.77 15.52 -35.76
C SER A 282 23.27 16.30 -34.55
N SER A 283 24.51 16.78 -34.63
CA SER A 283 25.11 17.64 -33.60
C SER A 283 24.33 18.96 -33.41
N SER A 284 23.53 19.38 -34.40
CA SER A 284 22.72 20.60 -34.32
C SER A 284 21.55 20.48 -33.33
N ILE A 285 21.16 19.26 -32.95
CA ILE A 285 20.08 18.98 -31.99
C ILE A 285 20.57 19.18 -30.54
N VAL A 286 21.89 19.07 -30.32
CA VAL A 286 22.52 19.08 -28.99
C VAL A 286 22.70 20.50 -28.45
N GLY A 287 22.63 20.63 -27.12
CA GLY A 287 23.27 21.72 -26.38
C GLY A 287 22.51 23.04 -26.41
N TRP A 288 21.23 23.02 -26.07
CA TRP A 288 20.44 24.24 -25.83
C TRP A 288 19.13 23.92 -25.11
N ASP A 289 18.77 24.74 -24.12
CA ASP A 289 17.50 24.61 -23.43
C ASP A 289 16.32 25.08 -24.29
N GLY A 290 15.23 24.33 -24.27
CA GLY A 290 13.97 24.71 -24.90
C GLY A 290 12.78 24.12 -24.15
N SER A 291 11.60 24.70 -24.38
CA SER A 291 10.35 24.20 -23.81
C SER A 291 9.53 23.45 -24.86
N VAL A 292 8.68 22.52 -24.43
CA VAL A 292 7.65 21.98 -25.33
C VAL A 292 6.59 23.05 -25.55
N GLY A 293 5.88 23.00 -26.66
CA GLY A 293 4.92 24.04 -27.02
C GLY A 293 3.91 23.56 -28.04
N MET A 294 2.76 24.20 -28.05
CA MET A 294 1.73 23.99 -29.08
C MET A 294 1.76 25.15 -30.05
N PHE A 295 1.61 24.85 -31.33
CA PHE A 295 1.54 25.87 -32.37
C PHE A 295 0.31 25.66 -33.24
N GLY A 296 -0.75 26.36 -32.87
CA GLY A 296 -2.02 26.35 -33.56
C GLY A 296 -2.02 27.11 -34.87
N MET A 297 -2.41 26.41 -35.92
CA MET A 297 -2.70 26.97 -37.23
C MET A 297 -4.07 26.50 -37.71
N ASP A 298 -4.67 27.26 -38.59
CA ASP A 298 -6.06 27.06 -39.03
C ASP A 298 -6.21 26.16 -40.27
N GLY A 299 -5.26 25.26 -40.48
CA GLY A 299 -5.24 24.36 -41.63
C GLY A 299 -4.60 24.97 -42.88
N SER A 300 -4.55 26.28 -43.06
CA SER A 300 -3.68 26.85 -44.09
C SER A 300 -2.22 26.84 -43.61
N CYS A 301 -1.26 26.81 -44.54
CA CYS A 301 0.11 27.09 -44.13
C CYS A 301 0.31 28.60 -43.83
N TRP A 302 -0.62 29.48 -44.26
CA TRP A 302 -0.44 30.94 -44.36
C TRP A 302 -1.71 31.84 -44.17
N THR A 303 -2.94 31.31 -44.02
CA THR A 303 -4.25 32.04 -43.94
C THR A 303 -5.47 31.30 -43.28
N TYR A 304 -5.92 31.71 -42.08
CA TYR A 304 -7.33 31.87 -41.59
C TYR A 304 -8.53 30.91 -41.85
N TYR A 305 -8.57 29.56 -41.68
CA TYR A 305 -9.82 28.77 -41.88
C TYR A 305 -10.57 28.21 -40.64
N GLY A 306 -10.19 28.55 -39.41
CA GLY A 306 -10.94 28.13 -38.20
C GLY A 306 -10.85 26.65 -37.84
N GLN A 307 -9.80 25.94 -38.28
CA GLN A 307 -9.60 24.52 -37.98
C GLN A 307 -8.90 24.31 -36.65
N LEU A 308 -9.41 23.37 -35.84
CA LEU A 308 -9.15 23.33 -34.41
C LEU A 308 -8.34 22.08 -34.06
N GLU A 309 -7.04 22.18 -34.30
CA GLU A 309 -6.03 21.26 -33.79
C GLU A 309 -6.17 21.15 -32.27
N ARG A 310 -6.03 19.93 -31.75
CA ARG A 310 -6.09 19.68 -30.31
C ARG A 310 -4.90 18.86 -29.82
N TRP A 311 -4.53 19.10 -28.57
CA TRP A 311 -3.50 18.39 -27.85
C TRP A 311 -4.04 17.90 -26.52
N ASP A 312 -3.72 16.65 -26.17
CA ASP A 312 -4.09 16.02 -24.92
C ASP A 312 -2.94 15.15 -24.38
N ASN A 313 -3.00 14.75 -23.11
CA ASN A 313 -2.06 13.86 -22.41
C ASN A 313 -0.58 14.23 -22.67
N TYR A 314 -0.28 15.53 -22.59
CA TYR A 314 1.02 16.08 -22.91
C TYR A 314 1.99 15.80 -21.77
N LYS A 315 3.03 15.01 -22.03
CA LYS A 315 4.00 14.61 -21.01
C LYS A 315 5.43 14.66 -21.51
N VAL A 316 6.32 15.05 -20.60
CA VAL A 316 7.77 15.06 -20.81
C VAL A 316 8.41 14.20 -19.73
N LEU A 317 9.23 13.24 -20.14
CA LEU A 317 9.93 12.31 -19.27
C LEU A 317 11.41 12.21 -19.62
N LYS A 318 12.20 11.66 -18.70
CA LYS A 318 13.60 11.36 -18.97
C LYS A 318 13.70 10.27 -20.03
N TYR A 319 14.78 10.30 -20.80
CA TYR A 319 15.06 9.32 -21.84
C TYR A 319 16.49 8.82 -21.75
N THR A 320 16.66 7.51 -21.89
CA THR A 320 17.94 6.86 -22.16
C THR A 320 17.73 5.78 -23.23
N SER A 321 18.79 5.46 -23.96
CA SER A 321 18.81 4.38 -24.94
C SER A 321 19.93 3.39 -24.61
N PRO A 322 19.64 2.10 -24.38
CA PRO A 322 18.30 1.50 -24.28
C PRO A 322 17.51 1.98 -23.04
N GLU A 323 16.18 1.92 -23.14
CA GLU A 323 15.27 2.14 -22.00
C GLU A 323 15.37 0.99 -20.98
N PRO A 324 15.20 1.25 -19.66
CA PRO A 324 15.13 0.20 -18.65
C PRO A 324 13.98 -0.77 -18.92
N THR A 325 14.19 -2.05 -18.61
CA THR A 325 13.15 -3.08 -18.75
C THR A 325 12.56 -3.42 -17.39
N ALA A 326 11.24 -3.60 -17.32
CA ALA A 326 10.53 -3.97 -16.10
C ALA A 326 9.86 -5.34 -16.25
N SER A 327 9.96 -6.16 -15.21
CA SER A 327 9.35 -7.49 -15.11
C SER A 327 8.56 -7.59 -13.81
N ILE A 328 7.33 -8.09 -13.90
CA ILE A 328 6.44 -8.27 -12.74
C ILE A 328 6.53 -9.73 -12.26
N GLY A 329 6.99 -9.91 -11.04
CA GLY A 329 7.08 -11.20 -10.36
C GLY A 329 5.74 -11.80 -9.97
N ALA A 330 5.79 -12.92 -9.25
CA ALA A 330 4.61 -13.63 -8.76
C ALA A 330 3.81 -12.78 -7.75
N GLU A 331 2.51 -13.09 -7.63
CA GLU A 331 1.64 -12.52 -6.60
C GLU A 331 1.92 -13.14 -5.24
N GLU A 332 2.15 -12.29 -4.25
CA GLU A 332 2.25 -12.63 -2.83
C GLU A 332 0.94 -12.26 -2.14
N VAL A 333 0.33 -13.22 -1.43
CA VAL A 333 -0.86 -12.97 -0.60
C VAL A 333 -0.42 -12.45 0.76
N LEU A 334 -0.83 -11.22 1.07
CA LEU A 334 -0.56 -10.57 2.35
C LEU A 334 -1.68 -10.97 3.32
N SER A 335 -1.65 -12.23 3.76
CA SER A 335 -2.72 -12.75 4.61
C SER A 335 -2.60 -12.31 6.07
N ALA A 336 -3.76 -12.13 6.69
CA ALA A 336 -4.01 -11.97 8.13
C ALA A 336 -3.29 -13.00 9.03
N SER A 337 -2.80 -14.12 8.50
CA SER A 337 -2.07 -15.14 9.28
C SER A 337 -0.70 -14.67 9.80
N ASN A 338 -0.17 -13.57 9.27
CA ASN A 338 1.05 -12.90 9.78
C ASN A 338 0.78 -11.87 10.89
N PHE A 339 -0.49 -11.71 11.28
CA PHE A 339 -0.95 -10.71 12.21
C PHE A 339 -1.70 -11.36 13.36
N VAL A 340 -1.31 -11.04 14.59
CA VAL A 340 -2.11 -11.42 15.77
C VAL A 340 -3.22 -10.38 15.92
N TYR A 341 -4.46 -10.81 15.69
CA TYR A 341 -5.65 -10.02 15.98
C TYR A 341 -6.02 -10.22 17.44
N THR A 342 -6.02 -9.15 18.23
CA THR A 342 -6.70 -9.12 19.52
C THR A 342 -7.82 -8.09 19.47
N GLN A 343 -9.07 -8.54 19.62
CA GLN A 343 -10.17 -7.63 19.95
C GLN A 343 -10.11 -7.36 21.45
N SER A 344 -10.05 -6.08 21.82
CA SER A 344 -10.18 -5.64 23.21
C SER A 344 -11.39 -4.72 23.31
N SER A 345 -12.32 -5.05 24.19
CA SER A 345 -13.40 -4.17 24.62
C SER A 345 -12.86 -3.20 25.68
N ALA A 346 -13.02 -1.90 25.42
CA ALA A 346 -12.77 -0.74 26.29
C ALA A 346 -11.38 -0.07 26.16
N VAL A 347 -11.37 1.05 25.43
CA VAL A 347 -10.51 2.19 25.77
C VAL A 347 -11.40 3.35 26.16
N SER A 348 -11.40 3.70 27.45
CA SER A 348 -11.93 4.98 27.91
C SER A 348 -10.87 6.06 27.66
N SER A 349 -11.11 6.93 26.69
CA SER A 349 -10.66 8.35 26.51
C SER A 349 -9.42 8.91 27.25
N ASN A 350 -8.36 8.14 27.55
CA ASN A 350 -7.15 8.64 28.20
C ASN A 350 -5.91 7.87 27.71
N PRO A 351 -4.84 8.53 27.20
CA PRO A 351 -3.73 7.87 26.49
C PRO A 351 -2.71 7.15 27.41
N SER A 352 -3.16 6.60 28.54
CA SER A 352 -2.32 5.99 29.58
C SER A 352 -2.64 4.51 29.84
N ALA A 353 -3.29 3.81 28.89
CA ALA A 353 -3.62 2.40 29.06
C ALA A 353 -2.44 1.49 28.64
N THR A 354 -1.84 0.82 29.61
CA THR A 354 -0.88 -0.27 29.39
C THR A 354 -1.63 -1.50 28.91
N TYR A 355 -1.31 -1.99 27.71
CA TYR A 355 -1.92 -3.18 27.12
C TYR A 355 -1.20 -4.46 27.52
N THR A 356 -1.96 -5.50 27.88
CA THR A 356 -1.43 -6.85 28.10
C THR A 356 -1.99 -7.78 27.03
N CYS A 357 -1.11 -8.31 26.16
CA CYS A 357 -1.46 -9.27 25.11
C CYS A 357 -1.78 -10.64 25.74
N PRO A 358 -3.03 -11.14 25.67
CA PRO A 358 -3.41 -12.37 26.39
C PRO A 358 -2.79 -13.66 25.81
N SER A 359 -2.26 -13.61 24.57
CA SER A 359 -1.82 -14.78 23.82
C SER A 359 -0.42 -14.68 23.22
N CYS A 360 0.38 -13.71 23.64
CA CYS A 360 1.77 -13.61 23.20
C CYS A 360 2.57 -14.73 23.86
N GLN A 361 2.84 -15.81 23.12
CA GLN A 361 3.74 -16.85 23.61
C GLN A 361 5.16 -16.27 23.75
N TYR A 362 5.67 -16.29 24.98
CA TYR A 362 7.04 -15.95 25.35
C TYR A 362 8.01 -17.00 24.79
N SER A 363 8.18 -17.01 23.47
CA SER A 363 9.46 -17.37 22.88
C SER A 363 10.26 -16.07 22.74
N SER A 364 11.58 -16.15 22.88
CA SER A 364 12.58 -15.07 22.93
C SER A 364 12.66 -14.14 21.71
N ASN A 365 11.54 -13.78 21.10
CA ASN A 365 11.46 -12.98 19.89
C ASN A 365 10.95 -11.57 20.23
N THR A 366 11.74 -10.56 19.91
CA THR A 366 11.34 -9.15 19.95
C THR A 366 10.23 -8.92 18.92
N TYR A 367 9.07 -8.42 19.34
CA TYR A 367 7.93 -8.09 18.46
C TYR A 367 7.83 -6.57 18.23
N TYR A 368 7.38 -6.15 17.05
CA TYR A 368 7.19 -4.76 16.66
C TYR A 368 5.71 -4.57 16.27
N GLY A 369 4.97 -3.71 16.99
CA GLY A 369 3.51 -3.59 16.84
C GLY A 369 3.03 -2.22 16.38
N VAL A 370 1.91 -2.19 15.64
CA VAL A 370 1.14 -0.98 15.33
C VAL A 370 -0.23 -1.12 16.02
N ALA A 371 -0.67 -0.11 16.77
CA ALA A 371 -1.98 -0.11 17.44
C ALA A 371 -2.96 0.81 16.68
N PHE A 372 -4.23 0.38 16.51
CA PHE A 372 -5.24 1.15 15.78
C PHE A 372 -6.48 1.41 16.66
N SER A 373 -6.81 2.68 16.90
CA SER A 373 -8.11 3.09 17.46
C SER A 373 -9.15 3.22 16.36
N VAL A 374 -10.41 2.85 16.63
CA VAL A 374 -11.45 2.71 15.60
C VAL A 374 -12.24 4.00 15.37
N ASN A 375 -11.98 5.08 16.14
CA ASN A 375 -12.79 6.30 16.06
C ASN A 375 -12.08 7.60 15.69
N GLU A 376 -10.88 7.54 15.14
CA GLU A 376 -10.37 8.66 14.34
C GLU A 376 -10.06 8.17 12.94
N SER A 377 -10.60 8.85 11.95
CA SER A 377 -10.29 8.73 10.51
C SER A 377 -8.82 9.07 10.17
N VAL A 378 -7.91 8.89 11.13
CA VAL A 378 -6.52 9.31 11.13
C VAL A 378 -5.66 8.12 11.57
N TRP A 379 -4.87 7.61 10.62
CA TRP A 379 -3.86 6.58 10.87
C TRP A 379 -2.69 7.20 11.63
N THR A 380 -2.49 6.88 12.91
CA THR A 380 -1.27 7.25 13.62
C THR A 380 -0.26 6.11 13.51
N ALA A 381 0.64 6.20 12.53
CA ALA A 381 1.81 5.33 12.46
C ALA A 381 2.80 5.74 13.57
N PHE A 382 3.22 4.80 14.42
CA PHE A 382 4.36 5.04 15.29
C PHE A 382 5.63 4.99 14.45
N THR A 383 6.34 6.12 14.35
CA THR A 383 7.56 6.26 13.54
C THR A 383 8.83 5.73 14.22
N GLY A 384 8.70 5.04 15.35
CA GLY A 384 9.84 4.47 16.08
C GLY A 384 9.45 3.20 16.85
N ALA A 385 10.44 2.34 17.10
CA ALA A 385 10.26 1.15 17.92
C ALA A 385 9.72 1.55 19.30
N LYS A 386 8.49 1.14 19.61
CA LYS A 386 7.90 1.27 20.94
C LYS A 386 8.11 -0.04 21.67
N THR A 387 8.96 -0.02 22.69
CA THR A 387 9.10 -1.15 23.62
C THR A 387 7.95 -1.09 24.60
N PHE A 388 7.04 -2.05 24.52
CA PHE A 388 6.02 -2.24 25.55
C PHE A 388 6.61 -3.10 26.66
N THR A 389 7.11 -2.47 27.73
CA THR A 389 7.58 -3.21 28.90
C THR A 389 6.36 -3.62 29.73
N CYS A 390 5.92 -4.88 29.57
CA CYS A 390 4.96 -5.47 30.50
C CYS A 390 5.66 -5.70 31.84
N LYS A 391 5.41 -4.82 32.81
CA LYS A 391 5.87 -5.00 34.18
C LYS A 391 4.77 -5.76 34.93
N MET A 392 5.09 -6.93 35.49
CA MET A 392 4.33 -7.40 36.65
C MET A 392 4.74 -6.50 37.82
N GLU A 393 3.84 -5.67 38.32
CA GLU A 393 4.03 -5.04 39.62
C GLU A 393 3.78 -6.12 40.67
N ALA A 394 4.86 -6.77 41.10
CA ALA A 394 4.86 -7.65 42.26
C ALA A 394 5.10 -6.81 43.53
N SER A 395 4.10 -6.83 44.42
CA SER A 395 4.15 -6.43 45.84
C SER A 395 4.28 -4.93 46.16
N GLN A 396 3.34 -4.40 46.95
CA GLN A 396 3.57 -3.16 47.69
C GLN A 396 4.26 -3.47 49.03
N SER A 397 5.54 -3.13 49.13
CA SER A 397 6.13 -2.60 50.36
C SER A 397 7.40 -1.80 50.04
N GLY A 398 7.35 -0.48 50.25
CA GLY A 398 8.54 0.35 50.49
C GLY A 398 9.36 0.81 49.27
N SER A 399 9.22 2.10 48.95
CA SER A 399 10.10 2.95 48.12
C SER A 399 10.40 2.51 46.68
N CYS A 400 9.84 3.25 45.71
CA CYS A 400 10.38 3.32 44.36
C CYS A 400 11.33 4.52 44.24
N SER A 401 12.61 4.28 44.00
CA SER A 401 13.55 5.29 43.50
C SER A 401 13.55 5.25 41.97
N CYS A 402 13.30 6.38 41.32
CA CYS A 402 13.35 6.51 39.86
C CYS A 402 14.68 7.13 39.43
N THR A 403 15.37 6.51 38.47
CA THR A 403 16.42 7.16 37.68
C THR A 403 15.83 7.66 36.35
N SER A 404 15.81 8.99 36.23
CA SER A 404 15.60 9.88 35.07
C SER A 404 14.40 9.67 34.12
N ASN A 405 13.52 10.67 34.17
CA ASN A 405 12.67 11.24 33.10
C ASN A 405 11.24 10.72 32.82
N THR A 406 10.46 10.40 33.85
CA THR A 406 8.98 10.46 33.70
C THR A 406 8.28 10.77 35.02
N GLN A 407 7.46 11.83 35.05
CA GLN A 407 6.64 12.25 36.20
C GLN A 407 5.53 11.23 36.48
N CYS A 408 5.32 10.86 37.75
CA CYS A 408 4.20 10.01 38.19
C CYS A 408 3.16 10.82 38.98
N TYR A 409 1.88 10.66 38.62
CA TYR A 409 0.72 11.10 39.40
C TYR A 409 0.07 9.88 40.08
N ASN A 410 -0.29 10.04 41.35
CA ASN A 410 -0.83 9.00 42.24
C ASN A 410 -2.32 9.23 42.49
N PRO A 411 -3.17 8.17 42.44
CA PRO A 411 -4.23 8.08 43.45
C PRO A 411 -4.48 6.66 44.00
N CYS A 412 -4.40 6.56 45.33
CA CYS A 412 -5.37 5.95 46.25
C CYS A 412 -5.66 4.42 46.24
N ASN A 413 -5.25 3.78 47.35
CA ASN A 413 -6.11 3.29 48.44
C ASN A 413 -7.35 2.42 48.09
N VAL A 414 -7.27 1.08 48.16
CA VAL A 414 -8.35 0.18 48.62
C VAL A 414 -7.87 -1.26 48.94
N ASN A 415 -8.59 -1.92 49.86
CA ASN A 415 -8.27 -3.10 50.68
C ASN A 415 -8.12 -4.48 49.99
N TRP A 416 -7.46 -5.38 50.73
CA TRP A 416 -7.16 -6.79 50.45
C TRP A 416 -8.37 -7.75 50.41
N GLY A 417 -8.28 -8.78 49.56
CA GLY A 417 -9.09 -10.00 49.58
C GLY A 417 -8.41 -11.11 48.76
N SER A 418 -8.01 -12.19 49.41
CA SER A 418 -7.01 -13.19 49.00
C SER A 418 -7.58 -14.47 48.35
N TYR A 419 -7.08 -14.89 47.17
CA TYR A 419 -7.13 -16.27 46.65
C TYR A 419 -5.94 -16.52 45.69
N TYR A 420 -5.25 -17.67 45.81
CA TYR A 420 -4.01 -18.01 45.08
C TYR A 420 -4.27 -19.13 44.05
N ASP A 421 -3.78 -18.98 42.82
CA ASP A 421 -3.85 -19.99 41.73
C ASP A 421 -2.42 -20.41 41.28
N GLY A 422 -2.18 -21.72 41.14
CA GLY A 422 -0.96 -22.27 40.51
C GLY A 422 -1.09 -22.39 38.98
N TYR A 423 0.02 -22.45 38.24
CA TYR A 423 0.03 -22.53 36.77
C TYR A 423 1.08 -23.50 36.20
N CYS A 424 0.87 -23.97 34.97
CA CYS A 424 1.77 -24.93 34.30
C CYS A 424 2.49 -24.28 33.10
N TYR A 425 3.78 -24.59 32.94
CA TYR A 425 4.64 -24.14 31.84
C TYR A 425 5.52 -25.30 31.36
N ASN A 426 5.60 -25.50 30.05
CA ASN A 426 6.45 -26.50 29.40
C ASN A 426 6.30 -27.93 29.98
N SER A 427 5.06 -28.40 30.09
CA SER A 427 4.68 -29.75 30.55
C SER A 427 4.96 -30.05 32.04
N LYS A 428 5.10 -29.00 32.89
CA LYS A 428 5.17 -29.12 34.35
C LYS A 428 4.26 -28.10 35.04
N CYS A 429 3.67 -28.46 36.18
CA CYS A 429 2.83 -27.59 37.00
C CYS A 429 3.61 -27.09 38.23
N TYR A 430 3.38 -25.83 38.60
CA TYR A 430 4.04 -25.16 39.72
C TYR A 430 2.99 -24.57 40.68
N ASP A 431 3.17 -24.80 41.98
CA ASP A 431 2.42 -24.13 43.05
C ASP A 431 3.00 -22.74 43.33
N ALA A 432 2.18 -21.86 43.91
CA ALA A 432 2.58 -20.51 44.32
C ALA A 432 3.49 -20.48 45.58
N VAL A 433 3.91 -21.62 46.13
CA VAL A 433 4.82 -21.70 47.30
C VAL A 433 5.92 -22.75 47.08
N PRO A 434 7.22 -22.43 47.33
CA PRO A 434 8.29 -23.42 47.25
C PRO A 434 8.16 -24.49 48.36
N GLY A 435 7.95 -25.76 47.99
CA GLY A 435 8.04 -26.91 48.91
C GLY A 435 7.00 -28.03 48.77
N SER A 436 5.97 -27.91 47.94
CA SER A 436 5.00 -28.99 47.71
C SER A 436 5.48 -29.99 46.64
N ALA A 437 5.49 -31.28 46.98
CA ALA A 437 6.00 -32.35 46.14
C ALA A 437 4.90 -32.91 45.21
N PHE A 438 4.92 -32.50 43.93
CA PHE A 438 4.34 -33.29 42.85
C PHE A 438 5.40 -33.54 41.77
N GLY A 439 5.99 -34.74 41.82
CA GLY A 439 6.86 -35.26 40.78
C GLY A 439 6.07 -36.00 39.71
N LEU A 440 6.51 -35.81 38.46
CA LEU A 440 6.39 -36.70 37.30
C LEU A 440 5.04 -36.74 36.52
N THR A 441 5.01 -35.92 35.45
CA THR A 441 4.67 -36.24 34.04
C THR A 441 3.46 -37.13 33.69
N GLN A 442 2.46 -36.54 33.02
CA GLN A 442 1.78 -37.14 31.85
C GLN A 442 1.00 -36.09 31.03
N SER A 443 0.84 -36.37 29.72
CA SER A 443 0.33 -35.52 28.63
C SER A 443 -1.19 -35.31 28.64
N CYS A 444 -1.65 -34.08 28.33
CA CYS A 444 -3.06 -33.66 28.39
C CYS A 444 -3.79 -33.67 27.01
N LEU A 445 -5.12 -33.85 27.03
CA LEU A 445 -5.98 -34.06 25.84
C LEU A 445 -7.22 -33.13 25.86
N ASN A 446 -7.02 -31.88 25.46
CA ASN A 446 -7.99 -30.82 25.11
C ASN A 446 -9.49 -30.91 25.56
N GLY A 447 -9.87 -30.17 26.61
CA GLY A 447 -10.77 -29.00 26.47
C GLY A 447 -12.16 -29.02 27.14
N THR A 448 -12.29 -29.09 28.48
CA THR A 448 -13.53 -28.64 29.17
C THR A 448 -13.26 -28.08 30.59
N LEU A 449 -13.81 -26.90 30.90
CA LEU A 449 -13.78 -26.29 32.24
C LEU A 449 -14.86 -26.91 33.15
N LEU A 450 -14.44 -27.49 34.27
CA LEU A 450 -15.32 -27.84 35.39
C LEU A 450 -15.51 -26.61 36.29
N ASN A 451 -16.72 -26.06 36.28
CA ASN A 451 -17.19 -25.26 37.40
C ASN A 451 -17.85 -26.20 38.43
N HIS A 452 -17.39 -26.13 39.67
CA HIS A 452 -18.04 -26.80 40.78
C HIS A 452 -18.06 -25.91 42.01
N GLU A 453 -19.25 -25.42 42.35
CA GLU A 453 -19.49 -24.68 43.59
C GLU A 453 -20.03 -25.63 44.66
N THR A 454 -19.19 -26.51 45.20
CA THR A 454 -19.49 -27.04 46.54
C THR A 454 -18.23 -27.05 47.40
N SER A 455 -18.38 -26.58 48.64
CA SER A 455 -17.35 -26.52 49.67
C SER A 455 -16.84 -27.90 50.10
N SER A 456 -17.53 -28.99 49.73
CA SER A 456 -17.24 -30.35 50.21
C SER A 456 -16.28 -31.17 49.33
N GLY A 457 -15.89 -30.67 48.16
CA GLY A 457 -14.87 -31.30 47.31
C GLY A 457 -15.27 -32.65 46.73
N ARG A 458 -16.42 -32.70 46.06
CA ARG A 458 -17.05 -33.94 45.54
C ARG A 458 -16.36 -34.61 44.35
N TYR A 459 -15.38 -33.94 43.71
CA TYR A 459 -14.64 -34.50 42.57
C TYR A 459 -13.26 -35.04 42.99
N ALA A 460 -12.86 -36.16 42.39
CA ALA A 460 -11.52 -36.73 42.52
C ALA A 460 -10.98 -37.18 41.15
N ASN A 461 -9.67 -36.98 40.93
CA ASN A 461 -8.95 -37.59 39.81
C ASN A 461 -8.15 -38.79 40.33
N VAL A 462 -8.44 -39.98 39.80
CA VAL A 462 -7.69 -41.19 40.11
C VAL A 462 -7.21 -41.82 38.80
N ASN A 463 -5.88 -41.91 38.63
CA ASN A 463 -5.23 -42.46 37.44
C ASN A 463 -5.69 -41.81 36.13
N GLY A 464 -5.87 -40.49 36.11
CA GLY A 464 -6.23 -39.74 34.90
C GLY A 464 -7.72 -39.80 34.54
N ARG A 465 -8.57 -40.37 35.40
CA ARG A 465 -10.03 -40.38 35.24
C ARG A 465 -10.72 -39.61 36.35
N LEU A 466 -11.77 -38.88 36.00
CA LEU A 466 -12.53 -38.06 36.93
C LEU A 466 -13.74 -38.82 37.50
N TYR A 467 -13.89 -38.76 38.82
CA TYR A 467 -14.96 -39.38 39.58
C TYR A 467 -15.68 -38.34 40.43
N TYR A 468 -16.99 -38.51 40.61
CA TYR A 468 -17.83 -37.68 41.48
C TYR A 468 -18.44 -38.55 42.58
N CYS A 469 -18.27 -38.14 43.83
CA CYS A 469 -18.86 -38.82 44.99
C CYS A 469 -20.26 -38.26 45.23
N LYS A 470 -21.28 -39.10 45.01
CA LYS A 470 -22.68 -38.67 45.02
C LYS A 470 -23.18 -38.15 46.37
N GLY A 471 -22.55 -38.54 47.48
CA GLY A 471 -23.03 -38.23 48.83
C GLY A 471 -24.40 -38.84 49.13
N SER A 472 -24.92 -38.61 50.34
CA SER A 472 -26.22 -39.11 50.81
C SER A 472 -27.41 -38.41 50.14
N ASP A 473 -27.19 -37.24 49.56
CA ASP A 473 -28.15 -36.52 48.70
C ASP A 473 -28.24 -37.11 47.29
N ASN A 474 -27.42 -38.12 46.98
CA ASN A 474 -27.42 -38.89 45.74
C ASN A 474 -27.28 -38.03 44.47
N SER A 475 -26.68 -36.84 44.62
CA SER A 475 -26.51 -35.91 43.51
C SER A 475 -25.50 -36.45 42.51
N VAL A 476 -25.62 -36.06 41.25
CA VAL A 476 -24.73 -36.52 40.17
C VAL A 476 -24.08 -35.33 39.49
N SER A 477 -22.84 -35.54 39.05
CA SER A 477 -22.12 -34.60 38.21
C SER A 477 -22.91 -34.32 36.92
N PRO A 478 -23.10 -33.05 36.53
CA PRO A 478 -23.76 -32.69 35.28
C PRO A 478 -22.89 -32.98 34.04
N TYR A 479 -21.62 -33.33 34.23
CA TYR A 479 -20.69 -33.63 33.14
C TYR A 479 -20.72 -35.13 32.77
N PRO A 480 -21.05 -35.48 31.52
CA PRO A 480 -21.31 -36.85 31.10
C PRO A 480 -20.07 -37.75 31.06
N PHE A 481 -18.87 -37.16 31.02
CA PHE A 481 -17.60 -37.89 31.04
C PHE A 481 -17.10 -38.23 32.46
N VAL A 482 -17.87 -37.88 33.50
CA VAL A 482 -17.51 -38.09 34.91
C VAL A 482 -18.26 -39.29 35.48
N PHE A 483 -17.52 -40.19 36.14
CA PHE A 483 -18.10 -41.37 36.75
C PHE A 483 -18.69 -41.05 38.13
N ASN A 484 -20.00 -41.20 38.28
CA ASN A 484 -20.71 -40.94 39.53
C ASN A 484 -20.74 -42.18 40.44
N LEU A 485 -20.16 -42.07 41.63
CA LEU A 485 -20.00 -43.19 42.57
C LEU A 485 -20.92 -43.04 43.77
N SER A 486 -21.56 -44.16 44.13
CA SER A 486 -22.38 -44.23 45.34
C SER A 486 -21.52 -44.15 46.60
N PRO A 487 -22.03 -43.55 47.70
CA PRO A 487 -21.35 -43.52 48.98
C PRO A 487 -20.87 -44.90 49.44
N GLY A 488 -19.67 -44.95 50.02
CA GLY A 488 -19.02 -46.19 50.47
C GLY A 488 -18.19 -46.90 49.39
N SER A 489 -18.31 -46.51 48.12
CA SER A 489 -17.50 -47.04 47.02
C SER A 489 -16.05 -46.54 47.11
N SER A 490 -15.11 -47.37 46.64
CA SER A 490 -13.68 -47.02 46.57
C SER A 490 -13.17 -47.04 45.13
N VAL A 491 -12.27 -46.11 44.80
CA VAL A 491 -11.55 -46.08 43.53
C VAL A 491 -10.07 -45.83 43.80
N GLY A 492 -9.23 -46.77 43.38
CA GLY A 492 -7.84 -46.83 43.85
C GLY A 492 -7.80 -46.94 45.38
N ASN A 493 -6.98 -46.10 46.00
CA ASN A 493 -6.87 -46.02 47.46
C ASN A 493 -7.85 -44.99 48.08
N CYS A 494 -8.70 -44.35 47.29
CA CYS A 494 -9.65 -43.35 47.75
C CYS A 494 -11.04 -43.94 48.02
N LYS A 495 -11.68 -43.51 49.10
CA LYS A 495 -13.05 -43.89 49.47
C LYS A 495 -14.00 -42.69 49.40
N CYS A 496 -15.14 -42.86 48.72
CA CYS A 496 -16.23 -41.90 48.67
C CYS A 496 -17.05 -41.98 49.96
N ASN A 497 -17.11 -40.89 50.72
CA ASN A 497 -17.78 -40.82 52.02
C ASN A 497 -19.28 -40.53 51.86
N GLN A 498 -20.05 -40.73 52.94
CA GLN A 498 -21.49 -40.48 52.95
C GLN A 498 -21.87 -39.00 52.78
N ASP A 499 -21.00 -38.07 53.12
CA ASP A 499 -21.22 -36.62 52.97
C ASP A 499 -20.81 -36.07 51.58
N GLY A 500 -20.42 -36.94 50.65
CA GLY A 500 -19.95 -36.57 49.32
C GLY A 500 -18.47 -36.17 49.27
N SER A 501 -17.75 -36.21 50.41
CA SER A 501 -16.31 -35.96 50.45
C SER A 501 -15.50 -37.22 50.12
N TRP A 502 -14.19 -37.06 49.97
CA TRP A 502 -13.25 -38.15 49.68
C TRP A 502 -12.25 -38.35 50.82
N SER A 503 -12.07 -39.61 51.22
CA SER A 503 -11.00 -40.05 52.13
C SER A 503 -9.92 -40.78 51.33
N CYS A 504 -8.76 -40.15 51.15
CA CYS A 504 -7.63 -40.72 50.41
C CYS A 504 -6.36 -40.73 51.29
N PRO A 505 -5.54 -41.80 51.25
CA PRO A 505 -4.19 -41.79 51.81
C PRO A 505 -3.32 -40.71 51.12
N THR A 506 -2.33 -40.20 51.84
CA THR A 506 -1.41 -39.14 51.40
C THR A 506 -0.89 -39.35 49.98
N GLY A 507 -1.13 -38.38 49.09
CA GLY A 507 -0.73 -38.42 47.68
C GLY A 507 -1.88 -38.23 46.68
N ILE A 508 -3.14 -38.34 47.12
CA ILE A 508 -4.32 -37.99 46.28
C ILE A 508 -5.13 -36.92 47.00
N ILE A 509 -5.17 -35.71 46.43
CA ILE A 509 -5.87 -34.56 47.02
C ILE A 509 -7.24 -34.42 46.34
N PRO A 510 -8.36 -34.44 47.11
CA PRO A 510 -9.68 -34.14 46.57
C PRO A 510 -9.72 -32.72 45.99
N ILE A 511 -10.43 -32.53 44.87
CA ILE A 511 -10.58 -31.21 44.26
C ILE A 511 -11.44 -30.33 45.18
N ARG A 512 -10.85 -29.30 45.80
CA ARG A 512 -11.55 -28.37 46.69
C ARG A 512 -11.33 -26.93 46.24
N GLY A 513 -12.44 -26.26 45.89
CA GLY A 513 -12.47 -24.85 45.51
C GLY A 513 -11.88 -24.56 44.13
N GLY A 514 -12.51 -23.65 43.40
CA GLY A 514 -12.00 -23.12 42.13
C GLY A 514 -12.42 -23.86 40.87
N ARG A 515 -12.23 -23.18 39.72
CA ARG A 515 -12.53 -23.69 38.38
C ARG A 515 -11.38 -24.58 37.92
N ILE A 516 -11.65 -25.84 37.67
CA ILE A 516 -10.64 -26.74 37.10
C ILE A 516 -10.85 -26.82 35.61
N LYS A 517 -9.89 -26.32 34.84
CA LYS A 517 -9.83 -26.62 33.41
C LYS A 517 -9.28 -28.02 33.25
N ILE A 518 -10.13 -29.00 32.95
CA ILE A 518 -9.64 -30.30 32.50
C ILE A 518 -9.08 -30.06 31.10
N VAL A 519 -7.78 -30.29 30.96
CA VAL A 519 -7.13 -30.31 29.65
C VAL A 519 -7.29 -31.70 29.09
#